data_AF-K8E2Z6-F1
#
_entry.id   AF-K8E2Z6-F1
#
_cell.length_a   1.000
_cell.length_b   1.000
_cell.length_c   1.000
_cell.angle_alpha   90.00
_cell.angle_beta   90.00
_cell.angle_gamma   90.00
#
_symmetry.space_group_name_H-M   'P 1'
#
loop_
_entity.id
_entity.type
_entity.pdbx_description
1 polymer ?
#
loop_
_entity_poly.entity_id
_entity_poly.type
_entity_poly.pdbx_seq_one_letter_code
_entity_poly.pdbx_strand_id
1 'polypeptide(L)'
;MNGIIIEDDERKYTSLKEIFNAINDEQKKYNWLITGSEYAPSNKDMKNYDRPFEWISGEELTERANFDDGFWVWGVLSAFNKDISKEEVLKYDFPYADGYVGFWNNPLTI
;
A
#
# COMPACT_ATOMS: atom_id res chain seq x y z
N MET A 1 0.59 -32.71 -0.19
CA MET A 1 0.86 -31.28 0.05
C MET A 1 2.34 -31.19 0.38
N ASN A 2 3.13 -30.58 -0.49
CA ASN A 2 4.56 -30.43 -0.25
C ASN A 2 4.76 -29.03 0.34
N GLY A 3 5.29 -28.96 1.56
CA GLY A 3 5.65 -27.70 2.21
C GLY A 3 7.11 -27.37 1.92
N ILE A 4 7.42 -26.08 1.87
CA ILE A 4 8.79 -25.55 1.88
C ILE A 4 8.93 -24.66 3.12
N ILE A 5 10.06 -24.77 3.80
CA ILE A 5 10.46 -23.85 4.87
C ILE A 5 11.51 -22.94 4.25
N ILE A 6 11.23 -21.65 4.24
CA ILE A 6 12.21 -20.63 3.87
C ILE A 6 12.80 -20.13 5.18
N GLU A 7 14.07 -20.46 5.41
CA GLU A 7 14.86 -19.88 6.51
C GLU A 7 15.42 -18.56 6.00
N ASP A 8 14.69 -17.48 6.26
CA ASP A 8 15.09 -16.11 6.01
C ASP A 8 15.21 -15.38 7.36
N ASP A 9 16.33 -14.70 7.58
CA ASP A 9 16.58 -13.90 8.79
C ASP A 9 16.10 -12.44 8.64
N GLU A 10 15.54 -12.09 7.47
CA GLU A 10 14.92 -10.80 7.25
C GLU A 10 13.68 -10.61 8.13
N ARG A 11 13.75 -9.61 9.01
CA ARG A 11 12.69 -9.30 9.99
C ARG A 11 11.49 -8.57 9.39
N LYS A 12 11.44 -8.39 8.07
CA LYS A 12 10.39 -7.63 7.37
C LYS A 12 9.92 -8.39 6.14
N TYR A 13 8.67 -8.85 6.17
CA TYR A 13 8.05 -9.53 5.04
C TYR A 13 7.50 -8.57 3.97
N THR A 14 7.46 -7.26 4.28
CA THR A 14 7.01 -6.22 3.35
C THR A 14 7.98 -5.04 3.41
N SER A 15 8.71 -4.81 2.32
CA SER A 15 9.44 -3.56 2.06
C SER A 15 8.82 -2.88 0.84
N LEU A 16 8.15 -1.74 1.04
CA LEU A 16 7.63 -0.96 -0.09
C LEU A 16 8.78 -0.44 -0.95
N LYS A 17 9.92 -0.08 -0.34
CA LYS A 17 11.11 0.36 -1.08
C LYS A 17 11.60 -0.70 -2.07
N GLU A 18 11.73 -1.95 -1.62
CA GLU A 18 12.17 -3.04 -2.50
C GLU A 18 11.15 -3.36 -3.59
N ILE A 19 9.86 -3.35 -3.24
CA ILE A 19 8.77 -3.52 -4.21
C ILE A 19 8.84 -2.43 -5.28
N PHE A 20 8.96 -1.15 -4.87
CA PHE A 20 9.07 0.00 -5.78
C PHE A 20 10.29 -0.09 -6.69
N ASN A 21 11.45 -0.50 -6.16
CA ASN A 21 12.63 -0.75 -6.96
C ASN A 21 12.41 -1.89 -7.97
N ALA A 22 11.78 -2.99 -7.55
CA ALA A 22 11.51 -4.14 -8.40
C ALA A 22 10.54 -3.83 -9.55
N ILE A 23 9.60 -2.92 -9.34
CA ILE A 23 8.65 -2.45 -10.37
C ILE A 23 9.17 -1.22 -11.14
N ASN A 24 10.45 -0.88 -11.04
CA ASN A 24 11.07 0.27 -11.72
C ASN A 24 10.36 1.60 -11.43
N ASP A 25 10.03 1.84 -10.15
CA ASP A 25 9.39 3.07 -9.70
C ASP A 25 8.04 3.40 -10.36
N GLU A 26 7.34 2.38 -10.86
CA GLU A 26 6.04 2.53 -11.55
C GLU A 26 5.02 3.31 -10.71
N GLN A 27 5.07 3.18 -9.38
CA GLN A 27 4.18 3.87 -8.44
C GLN A 27 4.22 5.39 -8.60
N LYS A 28 5.35 5.97 -9.05
CA LYS A 28 5.50 7.43 -9.25
C LYS A 28 4.61 7.97 -10.36
N LYS A 29 4.06 7.11 -11.22
CA LYS A 29 3.15 7.54 -12.30
C LYS A 29 1.74 7.86 -11.82
N TYR A 30 1.42 7.59 -10.56
CA TYR A 30 0.06 7.65 -10.02
C TYR A 30 -0.04 8.52 -8.76
N ASN A 31 -1.27 8.94 -8.45
CA ASN A 31 -1.65 9.32 -7.10
C ASN A 31 -2.23 8.09 -6.38
N TRP A 32 -2.15 8.08 -5.07
CA TRP A 32 -2.52 6.92 -4.26
C TRP A 32 -3.53 7.30 -3.19
N LEU A 33 -4.62 6.53 -3.14
CA LEU A 33 -5.52 6.48 -1.99
C LEU A 33 -5.11 5.31 -1.10
N ILE A 34 -4.66 5.61 0.11
CA ILE A 34 -4.31 4.63 1.12
C ILE A 34 -5.43 4.56 2.14
N THR A 35 -6.04 3.40 2.33
CA THR A 35 -7.20 3.21 3.22
C THR A 35 -7.00 2.00 4.12
N GLY A 36 -7.64 2.03 5.30
CA GLY A 36 -7.56 0.95 6.28
C GLY A 36 -6.13 0.65 6.76
N SER A 37 -5.23 1.64 6.73
CA SER A 37 -3.82 1.41 7.01
C SER A 37 -3.56 1.14 8.50
N GLU A 38 -2.88 0.02 8.76
CA GLU A 38 -2.25 -0.32 10.02
C GLU A 38 -0.74 -0.37 9.79
N TYR A 39 -0.12 0.79 10.03
CA TYR A 39 1.30 1.02 9.83
C TYR A 39 1.95 1.43 11.15
N ALA A 40 3.10 0.84 11.46
CA ALA A 40 3.94 1.20 12.59
C ALA A 40 5.28 1.74 12.08
N PRO A 41 5.58 3.04 12.27
CA PRO A 41 6.85 3.61 11.84
C PRO A 41 8.02 3.06 12.66
N SER A 42 9.17 2.85 12.02
CA SER A 42 10.42 2.55 12.74
C SER A 42 11.11 3.82 13.20
N ASN A 43 10.91 4.94 12.50
CA ASN A 43 11.45 6.25 12.86
C ASN A 43 10.40 7.08 13.60
N LYS A 44 10.76 7.66 14.76
CA LYS A 44 9.84 8.48 15.58
C LYS A 44 9.41 9.78 14.89
N ASP A 45 10.19 10.27 13.94
CA ASP A 45 9.89 11.48 13.17
C ASP A 45 8.96 11.20 11.98
N MET A 46 8.74 9.92 11.66
CA MET A 46 7.82 9.52 10.60
C MET A 46 6.37 9.69 11.07
N LYS A 47 5.58 10.40 10.26
CA LYS A 47 4.14 10.50 10.50
C LYS A 47 3.46 9.20 10.07
N ASN A 48 2.43 8.81 10.83
CA ASN A 48 1.52 7.78 10.40
C ASN A 48 0.72 8.23 9.18
N TYR A 49 0.22 7.25 8.43
CA TYR A 49 -0.76 7.51 7.38
C TYR A 49 -2.10 7.93 8.00
N ASP A 50 -2.72 8.96 7.44
CA ASP A 50 -3.98 9.52 7.96
C ASP A 50 -5.14 8.51 7.86
N ARG A 51 -6.07 8.59 8.83
CA ARG A 51 -7.31 7.81 8.86
C ARG A 51 -8.52 8.74 8.70
N PRO A 52 -9.58 8.33 7.97
CA PRO A 52 -9.81 7.00 7.39
C PRO A 52 -9.07 6.72 6.08
N PHE A 53 -8.47 7.74 5.46
CA PHE A 53 -7.65 7.60 4.27
C PHE A 53 -6.52 8.62 4.24
N GLU A 54 -5.50 8.35 3.44
CA GLU A 54 -4.52 9.32 2.99
C GLU A 54 -4.50 9.41 1.46
N TRP A 55 -4.43 10.63 0.93
CA TRP A 55 -4.23 10.89 -0.49
C TRP A 55 -2.83 11.45 -0.69
N ILE A 56 -2.00 10.73 -1.43
CA ILE A 56 -0.57 11.00 -1.54
C ILE A 56 -0.08 10.78 -2.98
N SER A 57 0.89 11.57 -3.44
CA SER A 57 1.49 11.33 -4.75
C SER A 57 2.40 10.10 -4.71
N GLY A 58 2.62 9.46 -5.85
CA GLY A 58 3.58 8.36 -5.94
C GLY A 58 5.01 8.79 -5.58
N GLU A 59 5.38 10.04 -5.88
CA GLU A 59 6.66 10.62 -5.44
C GLU A 59 6.76 10.70 -3.92
N GLU A 60 5.77 11.29 -3.24
CA GLU A 60 5.79 11.46 -1.79
C GLU A 60 5.69 10.10 -1.07
N LEU A 61 4.91 9.16 -1.59
CA LEU A 61 4.87 7.77 -1.10
C LEU A 61 6.24 7.10 -1.20
N THR A 62 6.97 7.34 -2.29
CA THR A 62 8.33 6.81 -2.47
C THR A 62 9.32 7.45 -1.52
N GLU A 63 9.23 8.76 -1.30
CA GLU A 63 10.07 9.47 -0.32
C GLU A 63 9.84 8.96 1.10
N ARG A 64 8.56 8.76 1.48
CA ARG A 64 8.17 8.18 2.77
C ARG A 64 8.73 6.78 2.95
N ALA A 65 8.59 5.90 1.97
CA ALA A 65 9.15 4.54 2.03
C ALA A 65 10.69 4.54 2.08
N ASN A 66 11.36 5.49 1.42
CA ASN A 66 12.81 5.62 1.52
C ASN A 66 13.29 6.17 2.87
N PHE A 67 12.50 7.03 3.50
CA PHE A 67 12.81 7.61 4.81
C PHE A 67 12.56 6.63 5.95
N ASP A 68 11.41 5.95 5.94
CA ASP A 68 11.04 4.93 6.90
C ASP A 68 10.07 3.94 6.24
N ASP A 69 10.58 2.75 5.93
CA ASP A 69 9.81 1.63 5.37
C ASP A 69 9.29 0.74 6.50
N GLY A 70 8.58 1.33 7.47
CA GLY A 70 8.30 0.80 8.82
C GLY A 70 7.81 -0.65 8.92
N PHE A 71 6.62 -0.87 9.47
CA PHE A 71 5.98 -2.17 9.50
C PHE A 71 4.52 -2.05 9.10
N TRP A 72 4.15 -2.69 8.00
CA TRP A 72 2.78 -2.76 7.52
C TRP A 72 2.11 -4.02 8.04
N VAL A 73 1.12 -3.86 8.92
CA VAL A 73 0.20 -4.94 9.30
C VAL A 73 -0.87 -5.09 8.22
N TRP A 74 -1.40 -3.96 7.74
CA TRP A 74 -2.47 -3.93 6.74
C TRP A 74 -2.53 -2.58 6.00
N GLY A 75 -3.10 -2.56 4.80
CA GLY A 75 -3.44 -1.34 4.08
C GLY A 75 -3.86 -1.62 2.64
N VAL A 76 -4.84 -0.86 2.15
CA VAL A 76 -5.25 -0.90 0.74
C VAL A 76 -4.66 0.30 0.02
N LEU A 77 -3.79 0.03 -0.95
CA LEU A 77 -3.13 1.04 -1.77
C LEU A 77 -3.79 1.04 -3.16
N SER A 78 -4.61 2.05 -3.46
CA SER A 78 -5.31 2.18 -4.75
C SER A 78 -4.67 3.29 -5.59
N ALA A 79 -4.17 2.92 -6.77
CA ALA A 79 -3.54 3.84 -7.71
C ALA A 79 -4.56 4.51 -8.63
N PHE A 80 -4.40 5.82 -8.85
CA PHE A 80 -5.20 6.63 -9.75
C PHE A 80 -4.28 7.42 -10.68
N ASN A 81 -4.68 7.57 -11.95
CA ASN A 81 -3.94 8.44 -12.87
C ASN A 81 -3.88 9.87 -12.32
N LYS A 82 -2.80 10.60 -12.63
CA LYS A 82 -2.54 11.93 -12.06
C LYS A 82 -3.58 12.99 -12.43
N ASP A 83 -4.33 12.78 -13.51
CA ASP A 83 -5.43 13.64 -13.96
C ASP A 83 -6.72 13.44 -13.14
N ILE A 84 -6.85 12.34 -12.41
CA ILE A 84 -7.99 12.08 -11.52
C ILE A 84 -7.79 12.85 -10.22
N SER A 85 -8.77 13.70 -9.88
CA SER A 85 -8.71 14.49 -8.66
C SER A 85 -9.12 13.68 -7.42
N LYS A 86 -8.59 14.09 -6.27
CA LYS A 86 -8.99 13.56 -4.97
C LYS A 86 -10.50 13.68 -4.77
N GLU A 87 -11.09 14.82 -5.14
CA GLU A 87 -12.52 15.09 -4.96
C GLU A 87 -13.40 14.14 -5.78
N GLU A 88 -12.94 13.68 -6.94
CA GLU A 88 -13.67 12.68 -7.74
C GLU A 88 -13.65 11.32 -7.06
N VAL A 89 -12.48 10.89 -6.57
CA VAL A 89 -12.32 9.60 -5.89
C VAL A 89 -13.15 9.54 -4.60
N LEU A 90 -13.17 10.63 -3.83
CA LEU A 90 -13.89 10.70 -2.54
C LEU A 90 -15.43 10.74 -2.67
N LYS A 91 -15.99 10.68 -3.89
CA LYS A 91 -17.43 10.50 -4.10
C LYS A 91 -17.88 9.05 -3.89
N TYR A 92 -16.94 8.11 -3.88
CA TYR A 92 -17.20 6.68 -3.76
C TYR A 92 -16.76 6.17 -2.38
N ASP A 93 -17.30 5.01 -1.99
CA ASP A 93 -16.91 4.34 -0.75
C ASP A 93 -15.43 3.94 -0.77
N PHE A 94 -14.80 3.93 0.41
CA PHE A 94 -13.40 3.53 0.51
C PHE A 94 -13.24 2.04 0.22
N PRO A 95 -12.24 1.68 -0.59
CA PRO A 95 -11.93 0.27 -0.81
C PRO A 95 -11.53 -0.36 0.52
N TYR A 96 -12.08 -1.54 0.79
CA TYR A 96 -11.87 -2.28 2.02
C TYR A 96 -11.55 -3.73 1.67
N ALA A 97 -10.40 -4.21 2.13
CA ALA A 97 -9.88 -5.52 1.74
C ALA A 97 -10.09 -6.62 2.80
N ASP A 98 -10.83 -6.38 3.87
CA ASP A 98 -11.16 -7.47 4.81
C ASP A 98 -12.28 -8.33 4.22
N GLY A 99 -11.98 -9.60 3.98
CA GLY A 99 -12.99 -10.63 3.73
C GLY A 99 -13.72 -10.59 2.38
N TYR A 100 -13.31 -9.79 1.39
CA TYR A 100 -13.90 -9.91 0.05
C TYR A 100 -13.45 -11.21 -0.63
N VAL A 101 -14.28 -12.23 -0.51
CA VAL A 101 -14.06 -13.57 -1.07
C VAL A 101 -14.01 -13.58 -2.60
N GLY A 102 -14.48 -12.53 -3.28
CA GLY A 102 -14.49 -12.45 -4.75
C GLY A 102 -13.11 -12.38 -5.38
N PHE A 103 -12.08 -11.92 -4.64
CA PHE A 103 -10.68 -11.98 -5.08
C PHE A 103 -10.06 -13.37 -4.97
N TRP A 104 -10.65 -14.25 -4.15
CA TRP A 104 -10.13 -15.57 -3.83
C TRP A 104 -10.91 -16.70 -4.53
N ASN A 105 -11.93 -16.35 -5.32
CA ASN A 105 -12.78 -17.27 -6.08
C ASN A 105 -12.66 -17.04 -7.59
N ASN A 106 -12.89 -18.08 -8.38
CA ASN A 106 -12.88 -18.04 -9.85
C ASN A 106 -14.30 -18.25 -10.40
N PRO A 107 -14.86 -17.37 -11.27
CA PRO A 107 -14.23 -16.17 -11.83
C PRO A 107 -14.07 -15.05 -10.79
N LEU A 108 -13.01 -14.25 -10.98
CA LEU A 108 -12.80 -13.02 -10.24
C LEU A 108 -14.03 -12.12 -10.39
N THR A 109 -14.57 -11.67 -9.26
CA THR A 109 -15.61 -10.64 -9.21
C THR A 109 -15.01 -9.37 -8.62
N ILE A 110 -15.48 -8.21 -9.08
CA ILE A 110 -15.16 -6.90 -8.49
C ILE A 110 -16.44 -6.41 -7.83
#